data_AF-A0A6J1MDT1-F1
#
_entry.id   AF-A0A6J1MDT1-F1
#
_cell.length_a   1.000
_cell.length_b   1.000
_cell.length_c   1.000
_cell.angle_alpha   90.00
_cell.angle_beta   90.00
_cell.angle_gamma   90.00
#
_symmetry.space_group_name_H-M   'P 1'
#
loop_
_entity.id
_entity.type
_entity.pdbx_description
1 polymer ?
#
loop_
_entity_poly.entity_id
_entity_poly.type
_entity_poly.pdbx_seq_one_letter_code
_entity_poly.pdbx_strand_id
1 'polypeptide(L)'
;MERILRGIMRYRNTTREQMVKEFQKVRDHPEPKAVFFTCMDSRMIPTRYTDTHVGDMFVGGAKCGKSDTARPALPGRVLQL
;
A
#
# COMPACT_ATOMS: atom_id res chain seq x y z
N MET A 1 -16.47 -19.45 4.05
CA MET A 1 -16.08 -19.12 2.66
C MET A 1 -16.96 -18.04 2.02
N GLU A 2 -18.26 -18.02 2.27
CA GLU A 2 -19.20 -17.04 1.69
C GLU A 2 -18.85 -15.56 1.93
N ARG A 3 -18.28 -15.22 3.09
CA ARG A 3 -17.92 -13.83 3.43
C ARG A 3 -16.91 -13.24 2.44
N ILE A 4 -15.95 -14.05 1.99
CA ILE A 4 -14.92 -13.64 1.03
C ILE A 4 -15.54 -13.43 -0.35
N LEU A 5 -16.35 -14.39 -0.80
CA LEU A 5 -17.06 -14.32 -2.08
C LEU A 5 -18.00 -13.11 -2.16
N ARG A 6 -18.78 -12.86 -1.10
CA ARG A 6 -19.63 -11.66 -0.98
C ARG A 6 -18.81 -10.37 -1.04
N GLY A 7 -17.65 -10.33 -0.38
CA GLY A 7 -16.72 -9.21 -0.43
C GLY A 7 -16.19 -8.94 -1.85
N ILE A 8 -15.80 -9.99 -2.56
CA ILE A 8 -15.31 -9.89 -3.95
C ILE A 8 -16.41 -9.40 -4.89
N MET A 9 -17.63 -9.92 -4.76
CA MET A 9 -18.77 -9.45 -5.56
C MET A 9 -19.07 -7.97 -5.32
N ARG A 10 -19.05 -7.54 -4.05
CA ARG A 10 -19.24 -6.13 -3.69
C ARG A 10 -18.16 -5.23 -4.30
N TYR A 11 -16.89 -5.61 -4.17
CA TYR A 11 -15.77 -4.85 -4.72
C TYR A 11 -15.88 -4.66 -6.24
N ARG A 12 -16.26 -5.72 -6.95
CA ARG A 12 -16.44 -5.70 -8.42
C ARG A 12 -17.51 -4.71 -8.87
N ASN A 13 -18.62 -4.61 -8.13
CA ASN A 13 -19.76 -3.80 -8.52
C ASN A 13 -19.65 -2.33 -8.10
N THR A 14 -18.93 -2.02 -7.01
CA THR A 14 -18.91 -0.64 -6.47
C THR A 14 -17.63 0.11 -6.76
N THR A 15 -16.47 -0.52 -6.54
CA THR A 15 -15.22 0.22 -6.30
C THR A 15 -14.17 -0.04 -7.38
N ARG A 16 -14.36 -1.09 -8.20
CA ARG A 16 -13.42 -1.49 -9.27
C ARG A 16 -13.12 -0.36 -10.26
N GLU A 17 -14.16 0.30 -10.79
CA GLU A 17 -13.97 1.29 -11.86
C GLU A 17 -13.17 2.52 -11.41
N GLN A 18 -13.42 2.99 -10.19
CA GLN A 18 -12.70 4.11 -9.59
C GLN A 18 -11.23 3.75 -9.35
N MET A 19 -10.99 2.58 -8.76
CA MET A 19 -9.63 2.11 -8.46
C MET A 19 -8.80 1.89 -9.73
N VAL A 20 -9.38 1.37 -10.82
CA VAL A 20 -8.65 1.14 -12.08
C VAL A 20 -8.13 2.45 -12.68
N LYS A 21 -8.88 3.56 -12.56
CA LYS A 21 -8.43 4.88 -13.02
C LYS A 21 -7.25 5.39 -12.18
N GLU A 22 -7.28 5.15 -10.87
CA GLU A 22 -6.17 5.51 -9.98
C GLU A 22 -4.93 4.66 -10.27
N PHE A 23 -5.07 3.36 -10.49
CA PHE A 23 -3.95 2.48 -10.85
C PHE A 23 -3.30 2.86 -12.18
N GLN A 24 -4.06 3.33 -13.16
CA GLN A 24 -3.50 3.82 -14.43
C GLN A 24 -2.60 5.05 -14.19
N LYS A 25 -3.03 5.99 -13.34
CA LYS A 25 -2.23 7.18 -12.97
C LYS A 25 -0.94 6.82 -12.24
N VAL A 26 -1.02 5.90 -11.28
CA VAL A 26 0.13 5.47 -10.48
C VAL A 26 1.15 4.69 -11.30
N ARG A 27 0.70 3.92 -12.30
CA ARG A 27 1.59 3.15 -13.19
C ARG A 27 2.56 4.06 -13.95
N ASP A 28 2.09 5.20 -14.42
CA ASP A 28 2.87 6.05 -15.31
C ASP A 28 3.87 6.92 -14.53
N HIS A 29 3.54 7.38 -13.30
CA HIS A 29 4.46 8.14 -12.43
C HIS A 29 4.23 7.83 -10.93
N PRO A 30 4.94 6.84 -10.35
CA PRO A 30 4.84 6.57 -8.92
C PRO A 30 5.75 7.51 -8.10
N GLU A 31 5.16 8.54 -7.49
CA GLU A 31 5.84 9.42 -6.51
C GLU A 31 5.23 9.26 -5.12
N PRO A 32 5.69 8.31 -4.30
CA PRO A 32 5.19 8.14 -2.94
C PRO A 32 5.68 9.29 -2.04
N LYS A 33 4.76 9.94 -1.35
CA LYS A 33 5.06 11.06 -0.43
C LYS A 33 5.53 10.59 0.94
N ALA A 34 5.16 9.37 1.34
CA ALA A 34 5.47 8.83 2.65
C ALA A 34 5.65 7.31 2.64
N VAL A 35 6.52 6.83 3.53
CA VAL A 35 6.69 5.41 3.84
C VAL A 35 6.03 5.13 5.18
N PHE A 36 5.07 4.21 5.20
CA PHE A 36 4.37 3.80 6.41
C PHE A 36 4.84 2.42 6.87
N PHE A 37 5.41 2.38 8.08
CA PHE A 37 5.71 1.14 8.78
C PHE A 37 4.55 0.83 9.71
N THR A 38 3.77 -0.18 9.35
CA THR A 38 2.67 -0.66 10.18
C THR A 38 2.96 -2.04 10.72
N CYS A 39 2.57 -2.29 11.97
CA CYS A 39 2.49 -3.65 12.49
C CYS A 39 1.53 -4.47 11.61
N MET A 40 1.76 -5.78 11.49
CA MET A 40 0.85 -6.74 10.83
C MET A 40 -0.45 -6.96 11.63
N ASP A 41 -1.09 -5.90 12.10
CA ASP A 41 -2.35 -5.94 12.82
C ASP A 41 -3.51 -5.58 11.87
N SER A 42 -4.50 -6.46 11.84
CA SER A 42 -5.76 -6.26 11.10
C SER A 42 -6.58 -5.04 11.55
N ARG A 43 -6.30 -4.46 12.72
CA ARG A 43 -6.99 -3.27 13.24
C ARG A 43 -6.57 -1.97 12.56
N MET A 44 -5.36 -1.91 11.99
CA MET A 44 -4.87 -0.73 11.29
C MET A 44 -4.68 -1.03 9.81
N ILE A 45 -5.65 -0.61 9.00
CA ILE A 45 -5.47 -0.54 7.55
C ILE A 45 -4.94 0.87 7.25
N PRO A 46 -3.65 1.03 6.93
CA PRO A 46 -3.03 2.35 6.79
C PRO A 46 -3.79 3.26 5.83
N THR A 47 -4.26 2.73 4.70
CA THR A 47 -5.04 3.47 3.69
C THR A 47 -6.35 4.05 4.23
N ARG A 48 -7.00 3.41 5.21
CA ARG A 48 -8.26 3.89 5.79
C ARG A 48 -8.08 4.82 6.98
N TYR A 49 -6.90 4.83 7.58
CA TYR A 49 -6.62 5.67 8.74
C TYR A 49 -6.13 7.05 8.32
N THR A 50 -5.37 7.11 7.23
CA THR A 50 -4.78 8.35 6.73
C THR A 50 -5.57 8.99 5.59
N ASP A 51 -6.73 8.42 5.23
CA ASP A 51 -7.56 8.83 4.08
C ASP A 51 -6.72 9.11 2.82
N THR A 52 -5.76 8.22 2.55
CA THR A 52 -4.82 8.38 1.44
C THR A 52 -5.27 7.62 0.20
N HIS A 53 -4.95 8.20 -0.95
CA HIS A 53 -5.25 7.60 -2.25
C HIS A 53 -4.19 6.59 -2.67
N VAL A 54 -4.55 5.72 -3.62
CA VAL A 54 -3.66 4.72 -4.17
C VAL A 54 -2.42 5.41 -4.77
N GLY A 55 -1.23 5.02 -4.32
CA GLY A 55 0.06 5.53 -4.80
C GLY A 55 0.75 6.56 -3.92
N ASP A 56 0.07 7.18 -2.96
CA ASP A 56 0.69 8.18 -2.06
C ASP A 56 1.60 7.56 -1.00
N MET A 57 1.39 6.28 -0.67
CA MET A 57 2.04 5.60 0.45
C MET A 57 2.66 4.26 0.06
N PHE A 58 3.91 4.05 0.49
CA PHE A 58 4.54 2.74 0.47
C PHE A 58 4.37 2.06 1.84
N VAL A 59 3.69 0.91 1.88
CA VAL A 59 3.39 0.20 3.13
C VAL A 59 4.38 -0.94 3.34
N GLY A 60 5.22 -0.81 4.37
CA GLY A 60 6.12 -1.86 4.83
C GLY A 60 5.49 -2.60 6.00
N GLY A 61 5.14 -3.88 5.79
CA GLY A 61 4.68 -4.76 6.87
C GLY A 61 5.84 -5.24 7.72
N ALA A 62 6.14 -4.56 8.82
CA ALA A 62 7.13 -5.03 9.78
C ALA A 62 6.46 -5.96 10.79
N LYS A 63 7.08 -7.13 11.05
CA LYS A 63 6.73 -7.88 12.26
C LYS A 63 7.26 -7.10 13.46
N CYS A 64 6.37 -6.79 14.41
CA CYS A 64 6.75 -6.22 15.69
C CYS A 64 7.85 -7.08 16.30
N GLY A 65 9.07 -6.54 16.42
CA GLY A 65 10.21 -7.23 17.03
C GLY A 65 11.38 -7.61 16.11
N LYS A 66 11.32 -7.36 14.79
CA LYS A 66 12.53 -7.42 13.96
C LYS A 66 12.91 -6.04 13.45
N SER A 67 14.09 -5.58 13.85
CA SER A 67 14.80 -4.44 13.24
C SER A 67 15.33 -4.87 11.86
N ASP A 68 14.44 -5.32 10.98
CA ASP A 68 14.81 -5.61 9.60
C ASP A 68 14.98 -4.25 8.90
N THR A 69 16.24 -3.96 8.60
CA THR A 69 16.73 -2.79 7.89
C THR A 69 16.12 -2.74 6.50
N ALA A 70 14.93 -2.15 6.37
CA ALA A 70 14.38 -1.81 5.07
C ALA A 70 15.16 -0.61 4.53
N ARG A 71 16.25 -0.87 3.79
CA ARG A 71 16.87 0.15 2.94
C ARG A 71 15.76 0.74 2.06
N PRO A 72 15.45 2.04 2.16
CA PRO A 72 14.56 2.64 1.19
C PRO A 72 15.27 2.53 -0.16
N ALA A 73 14.59 1.96 -1.15
CA ALA A 73 15.01 2.05 -2.54
C ALA A 73 14.93 3.53 -2.95
N LEU A 74 15.99 4.28 -2.60
CA LEU A 74 16.28 5.60 -3.13
C LEU A 74 16.49 5.42 -4.63
N PRO A 75 15.73 6.11 -5.50
CA PRO A 75 16.08 6.16 -6.90
C PRO A 75 17.39 6.96 -6.99
N GLY A 76 18.49 6.28 -7.30
CA GLY A 76 19.74 6.92 -7.71
C GLY A 76 20.73 7.32 -6.62
N ARG A 77 21.07 6.45 -5.65
CA ARG A 77 22.34 6.61 -4.92
C ARG A 77 23.18 5.32 -4.88
N VAL A 78 24.24 5.36 -5.70
CA VAL A 78 25.48 4.60 -5.56
C VAL A 78 25.98 4.73 -4.12
N LEU A 79 26.19 3.61 -3.44
CA LEU A 79 27.28 3.49 -2.45
C LEU A 79 27.66 2.02 -2.28
N GLN A 80 28.85 1.70 -2.80
CA GLN A 80 29.72 0.60 -2.38
C GLN A 80 30.07 0.75 -0.89
N LEU A 81 30.42 -0.40 -0.31
CA LEU A 81 30.92 -0.68 1.05
C LEU A 81 29.82 -1.09 2.05
#